data_AF-A0A9R1XUL8-F1
#
_entry.id   AF-A0A9R1XUL8-F1
#
_cell.length_a   1.000
_cell.length_b   1.000
_cell.length_c   1.000
_cell.angle_alpha   90.00
_cell.angle_beta   90.00
_cell.angle_gamma   90.00
#
_symmetry.space_group_name_H-M   'P 1'
#
loop_
_entity.id
_entity.type
_entity.pdbx_description
1 polymer ?
#
loop_
_entity_poly.entity_id
_entity_poly.type
_entity_poly.pdbx_seq_one_letter_code
_entity_poly.pdbx_strand_id
1 'polypeptide(L)'
;MVLFNKMKYGPPERDHGIFFVNPSLISPSTRKGKSKNIDDTSRGLADWLSSRKGNDIIFMPYNPGHWVLGVLDMKSDTCYYLDSLSSGNFNMQLKQIVDSAMVLYATQSGSNERVKLNWVNVTCPVHPGSTECGYYMLRFTKEIMEEVIEVLLGDGKVEYTTNDIDEIHEKLLEFVIGFIY
;
A
#
# COMPACT_ATOMS: atom_id res chain seq x y z
N MET A 1 -9.36 -2.43 16.03
CA MET A 1 -10.70 -2.96 15.63
C MET A 1 -11.67 -1.89 15.08
N VAL A 2 -11.31 -0.59 15.03
CA VAL A 2 -12.29 0.50 14.81
C VAL A 2 -12.57 0.79 13.34
N LEU A 3 -11.55 0.73 12.47
CA LEU A 3 -11.65 1.17 11.09
C LEU A 3 -12.37 0.16 10.18
N PHE A 4 -12.01 -1.13 10.27
CA PHE A 4 -12.71 -2.21 9.57
C PHE A 4 -14.21 -2.28 9.92
N ASN A 5 -14.57 -2.19 11.20
CA ASN A 5 -15.98 -2.19 11.62
C ASN A 5 -16.73 -0.95 11.13
N LYS A 6 -16.07 0.21 11.07
CA LYS A 6 -16.66 1.43 10.50
C LYS A 6 -16.94 1.27 9.00
N MET A 7 -16.05 0.61 8.25
CA MET A 7 -16.26 0.34 6.82
C MET A 7 -17.35 -0.71 6.58
N LYS A 8 -17.39 -1.77 7.38
CA LYS A 8 -18.31 -2.90 7.19
C LYS A 8 -19.73 -2.62 7.67
N TYR A 9 -19.87 -1.89 8.77
CA TYR A 9 -21.15 -1.69 9.47
C TYR A 9 -21.56 -0.22 9.61
N GLY A 10 -20.69 0.71 9.23
CA GLY A 10 -21.01 2.13 9.27
C GLY A 10 -22.01 2.52 8.18
N PRO A 11 -22.58 3.74 8.28
CA PRO A 11 -23.33 4.31 7.16
C PRO A 11 -22.43 4.34 5.91
N PRO A 12 -23.00 4.26 4.69
CA PRO A 12 -22.26 4.37 3.44
C PRO A 12 -21.75 5.81 3.23
N GLU A 13 -20.94 6.31 4.17
CA GLU A 13 -20.06 7.44 3.94
C GLU A 13 -19.02 7.01 2.92
N ARG A 14 -18.91 7.76 1.82
CA ARG A 14 -18.04 7.38 0.69
C ARG A 14 -16.55 7.57 0.99
N ASP A 15 -16.20 8.18 2.11
CA ASP A 15 -14.83 8.55 2.45
C ASP A 15 -14.51 8.15 3.88
N HIS A 16 -13.82 7.02 4.03
CA HIS A 16 -13.33 6.52 5.32
C HIS A 16 -11.91 6.99 5.62
N GLY A 17 -11.35 7.90 4.79
CA GLY A 17 -9.96 8.32 4.88
C GLY A 17 -8.97 7.20 4.57
N ILE A 18 -9.39 6.25 3.72
CA ILE A 18 -8.55 5.15 3.22
C ILE A 18 -8.67 5.07 1.71
N PHE A 19 -7.53 5.01 1.03
CA PHE A 19 -7.48 4.93 -0.42
C PHE A 19 -6.51 3.85 -0.91
N PHE A 20 -6.79 3.32 -2.09
CA PHE A 20 -5.95 2.34 -2.76
C PHE A 20 -5.44 2.91 -4.08
N VAL A 21 -4.13 2.95 -4.25
CA VAL A 21 -3.51 3.29 -5.53
C VAL A 21 -3.60 2.08 -6.45
N ASN A 22 -4.03 2.31 -7.69
CA ASN A 22 -4.00 1.27 -8.71
C ASN A 22 -2.54 0.84 -8.97
N PRO A 23 -2.17 -0.44 -8.81
CA PRO A 23 -0.80 -0.90 -9.04
C PRO A 23 -0.27 -0.53 -10.43
N SER A 24 -1.16 -0.52 -11.44
CA SER A 24 -0.78 -0.16 -12.80
C SER A 24 -0.37 1.29 -12.95
N LEU A 25 -0.72 2.18 -12.00
CA LEU A 25 -0.25 3.57 -11.98
C LEU A 25 1.24 3.62 -11.64
N ILE A 26 1.65 2.95 -10.57
CA ILE A 26 2.97 3.08 -9.95
C ILE A 26 3.97 1.97 -10.31
N SER A 27 3.50 0.76 -10.66
CA SER A 27 4.37 -0.38 -10.93
C SER A 27 5.02 -0.29 -12.33
N PRO A 28 6.25 -0.80 -12.51
CA PRO A 28 6.88 -0.90 -13.81
C PRO A 28 6.01 -1.70 -14.80
N SER A 29 5.88 -1.20 -16.03
CA SER A 29 5.19 -1.94 -17.10
C SER A 29 6.09 -3.06 -17.61
N THR A 30 5.55 -4.28 -17.68
CA THR A 30 6.19 -5.44 -18.33
C THR A 30 6.00 -5.47 -19.85
N ARG A 31 5.22 -4.54 -20.43
CA ARG A 31 5.05 -4.49 -21.90
C ARG A 31 6.33 -4.02 -22.59
N LYS A 32 6.89 -4.89 -23.44
CA LYS A 32 8.01 -4.60 -24.35
C LYS A 32 7.73 -3.30 -25.11
N GLY A 33 8.49 -2.24 -24.82
CA GLY A 33 8.54 -1.05 -25.67
C GLY A 33 8.78 0.28 -24.96
N LYS A 34 8.33 0.44 -23.70
CA LYS A 34 8.62 1.63 -22.88
C LYS A 34 8.61 1.25 -21.40
N SER A 35 9.76 1.31 -20.74
CA SER A 35 9.76 1.36 -19.27
C SER A 35 9.03 2.64 -18.87
N LYS A 36 8.19 2.57 -17.84
CA LYS A 36 7.61 3.78 -17.26
C LYS A 36 8.75 4.61 -16.66
N ASN A 37 8.88 5.87 -17.09
CA ASN A 37 9.80 6.79 -16.44
C ASN A 37 9.25 7.15 -15.05
N ILE A 38 10.16 7.26 -14.07
CA ILE A 38 9.86 7.67 -12.70
C ILE A 38 9.14 9.03 -12.69
N ASP A 39 9.55 9.98 -13.53
CA ASP A 39 8.96 11.33 -13.54
C ASP A 39 7.47 11.32 -13.93
N ASP A 40 7.14 10.62 -15.02
CA ASP A 40 5.75 10.49 -15.50
C ASP A 40 4.88 9.74 -14.47
N THR A 41 5.47 8.72 -13.85
CA THR A 41 4.81 7.91 -12.82
C THR A 41 4.54 8.74 -11.56
N SER A 42 5.51 9.54 -11.14
CA SER A 42 5.43 10.45 -10.00
C SER A 42 4.37 11.52 -10.23
N ARG A 43 4.32 12.09 -11.44
CA ARG A 43 3.30 13.07 -11.82
C ARG A 43 1.91 12.46 -11.82
N GLY A 44 1.74 11.26 -12.39
CA GLY A 44 0.47 10.55 -12.35
C GLY A 44 0.00 10.24 -10.92
N LEU A 45 0.92 9.88 -10.02
CA LEU A 45 0.62 9.70 -8.60
C LEU A 45 0.24 11.04 -7.93
N ALA A 46 0.96 12.13 -8.21
CA ALA A 46 0.65 13.46 -7.67
C ALA A 46 -0.73 13.95 -8.11
N ASP A 47 -1.07 13.82 -9.39
CA ASP A 47 -2.37 14.20 -9.93
C ASP A 47 -3.50 13.37 -9.29
N TRP A 48 -3.26 12.08 -9.06
CA TRP A 48 -4.19 11.22 -8.33
C TRP A 48 -4.33 11.65 -6.86
N LEU A 49 -3.23 11.99 -6.17
CA LEU A 49 -3.24 12.51 -4.80
C LEU A 49 -4.09 13.80 -4.70
N SER A 50 -3.97 14.70 -5.67
CA SER A 50 -4.72 15.96 -5.76
C SER A 50 -6.23 15.76 -5.98
N SER A 51 -6.67 14.60 -6.46
CA SER A 51 -8.10 14.30 -6.66
C SER A 51 -8.83 13.91 -5.37
N ARG A 52 -8.08 13.64 -4.29
CA ARG A 52 -8.60 13.19 -2.99
C ARG A 52 -8.80 14.37 -2.06
N LYS A 53 -9.52 14.16 -0.96
CA LYS A 53 -9.76 15.17 0.09
C LYS A 53 -9.31 14.62 1.43
N GLY A 54 -8.56 15.43 2.19
CA GLY A 54 -8.19 15.11 3.57
C GLY A 54 -6.80 14.48 3.72
N ASN A 55 -6.46 14.23 4.99
CA ASN A 55 -5.22 13.55 5.38
C ASN A 55 -5.56 12.09 5.69
N ASP A 56 -5.27 11.22 4.74
CA ASP A 56 -5.75 9.84 4.68
C ASP A 56 -4.61 8.82 4.76
N ILE A 57 -5.00 7.55 4.95
CA ILE A 57 -4.11 6.41 4.78
C ILE A 57 -4.22 5.90 3.35
N ILE A 58 -3.08 5.71 2.68
CA ILE A 58 -3.03 5.31 1.28
C ILE A 58 -2.25 4.02 1.14
N PHE A 59 -2.94 2.97 0.68
CA PHE A 59 -2.34 1.69 0.32
C PHE A 59 -1.83 1.74 -1.11
N MET A 60 -0.56 1.39 -1.29
CA MET A 60 0.18 1.45 -2.56
C MET A 60 0.76 0.07 -2.89
N PRO A 61 -0.07 -0.87 -3.37
CA PRO A 61 0.42 -2.15 -3.89
C PRO A 61 1.35 -1.90 -5.09
N TYR A 62 2.59 -2.37 -4.99
CA TYR A 62 3.63 -2.15 -5.98
C TYR A 62 4.27 -3.48 -6.39
N ASN A 63 4.54 -3.66 -7.68
CA ASN A 63 5.11 -4.90 -8.21
C ASN A 63 6.30 -4.64 -9.13
N PRO A 64 7.54 -4.61 -8.61
CA PRO A 64 8.76 -4.55 -9.41
C PRO A 64 9.22 -5.93 -9.94
N GLY A 65 8.45 -6.99 -9.69
CA GLY A 65 8.84 -8.39 -9.91
C GLY A 65 8.25 -9.35 -8.85
N HIS A 66 7.86 -8.80 -7.70
CA HIS A 66 7.08 -9.44 -6.62
C HIS A 66 6.15 -8.42 -5.98
N TRP A 67 5.09 -8.84 -5.30
CA TRP A 67 4.18 -7.89 -4.63
C TRP A 67 4.79 -7.37 -3.33
N VAL A 68 4.80 -6.04 -3.19
CA VAL A 68 5.13 -5.31 -1.96
C VAL A 68 4.06 -4.27 -1.68
N LEU A 69 4.02 -3.77 -0.45
CA LEU A 69 3.03 -2.76 -0.03
C LEU A 69 3.73 -1.52 0.50
N GLY A 70 3.47 -0.38 -0.13
CA GLY A 70 3.67 0.93 0.50
C GLY A 70 2.41 1.35 1.23
N VAL A 71 2.53 1.95 2.41
CA VAL A 71 1.40 2.56 3.14
C VAL A 71 1.81 3.97 3.52
N LEU A 72 1.19 4.96 2.89
CA LEU A 72 1.45 6.36 3.14
C LEU A 72 0.42 6.92 4.11
N ASP A 73 0.89 7.37 5.27
CA ASP A 73 0.12 8.14 6.24
C ASP A 73 0.35 9.63 5.99
N MET A 74 -0.65 10.27 5.39
CA MET A 74 -0.60 11.70 5.07
C MET A 74 -0.66 12.61 6.31
N LYS A 75 -1.01 12.09 7.49
CA LYS A 75 -1.02 12.89 8.74
C LYS A 75 0.36 13.00 9.36
N SER A 76 1.15 11.93 9.25
CA SER A 76 2.48 11.83 9.87
C SER A 76 3.63 11.93 8.87
N ASP A 77 3.33 12.20 7.58
CA ASP A 77 4.28 12.19 6.47
C ASP A 77 5.18 10.94 6.48
N THR A 78 4.61 9.79 6.86
CA THR A 78 5.33 8.54 7.01
C THR A 78 4.88 7.53 5.96
N CYS A 79 5.84 6.97 5.23
CA CYS A 79 5.62 5.86 4.30
C CYS A 79 6.20 4.58 4.92
N TYR A 80 5.32 3.65 5.22
CA TYR A 80 5.67 2.31 5.69
C TYR A 80 5.83 1.38 4.49
N TYR A 81 6.87 0.57 4.52
CA TYR A 81 7.15 -0.40 3.46
C TYR A 81 7.11 -1.81 4.04
N LEU A 82 6.34 -2.68 3.39
CA LEU A 82 6.17 -4.07 3.78
C LEU A 82 6.53 -4.96 2.58
N ASP A 83 7.43 -5.91 2.81
CA ASP A 83 7.90 -6.86 1.81
C ASP A 83 8.05 -8.24 2.46
N SER A 84 7.24 -9.19 2.00
CA SER A 84 7.24 -10.56 2.51
C SER A 84 8.44 -11.38 2.06
N LEU A 85 9.28 -10.89 1.14
CA LEU A 85 10.50 -11.58 0.70
C LEU A 85 11.76 -11.03 1.37
N SER A 86 11.72 -9.81 1.89
CA SER A 86 12.90 -9.13 2.45
C SER A 86 12.51 -8.04 3.44
N SER A 87 13.03 -8.13 4.65
CA SER A 87 12.93 -7.04 5.64
C SER A 87 14.09 -6.04 5.55
N GLY A 88 14.94 -6.14 4.51
CA GLY A 88 16.23 -5.45 4.48
C GLY A 88 16.20 -4.00 3.99
N ASN A 89 15.65 -3.73 2.81
CA ASN A 89 15.72 -2.41 2.17
C ASN A 89 14.45 -2.06 1.40
N PHE A 90 14.12 -0.77 1.36
CA PHE A 90 13.07 -0.24 0.49
C PHE A 90 13.38 -0.48 -0.98
N ASN A 91 12.35 -0.69 -1.78
CA ASN A 91 12.50 -0.53 -3.22
C ASN A 91 12.79 0.93 -3.57
N MET A 92 14.01 1.20 -4.05
CA MET A 92 14.48 2.57 -4.34
C MET A 92 13.67 3.27 -5.43
N GLN A 93 13.12 2.54 -6.41
CA GLN A 93 12.29 3.14 -7.46
C GLN A 93 10.95 3.59 -6.88
N LEU A 94 10.28 2.74 -6.09
CA LEU A 94 9.05 3.13 -5.40
C LEU A 94 9.30 4.35 -4.51
N LYS A 95 10.42 4.35 -3.76
CA LYS A 95 10.81 5.48 -2.92
C LYS A 95 10.91 6.78 -3.73
N GLN A 96 11.64 6.76 -4.84
CA GLN A 96 11.80 7.92 -5.72
C GLN A 96 10.47 8.40 -6.31
N ILE A 97 9.60 7.47 -6.72
CA ILE A 97 8.27 7.78 -7.26
C ILE A 97 7.43 8.52 -6.21
N VAL A 98 7.35 7.97 -4.99
CA VAL A 98 6.49 8.51 -3.93
C VAL A 98 7.06 9.84 -3.40
N ASP A 99 8.36 9.93 -3.16
CA ASP A 99 9.00 11.19 -2.71
C ASP A 99 8.77 12.31 -3.74
N SER A 100 8.95 12.01 -5.03
CA SER A 100 8.77 12.99 -6.10
C SER A 100 7.30 13.39 -6.27
N ALA A 101 6.39 12.42 -6.17
CA ALA A 101 4.96 12.67 -6.22
C ALA A 101 4.49 13.58 -5.07
N MET A 102 5.02 13.38 -3.87
CA MET A 102 4.67 14.20 -2.71
C MET A 102 5.16 15.64 -2.83
N VAL A 103 6.36 15.85 -3.36
CA VAL A 103 6.86 17.21 -3.66
C VAL A 103 5.99 17.90 -4.70
N LEU A 104 5.61 17.19 -5.77
CA LEU A 104 4.72 17.72 -6.81
C LEU A 104 3.33 18.04 -6.25
N TYR A 105 2.76 17.14 -5.45
CA TYR A 105 1.46 17.31 -4.81
C TYR A 105 1.42 18.54 -3.89
N ALA A 106 2.45 18.73 -3.04
CA ALA A 106 2.53 19.92 -2.18
C ALA A 106 2.66 21.22 -3.00
N THR A 107 3.46 21.19 -4.07
CA THR A 107 3.60 22.32 -4.99
C THR A 107 2.27 22.66 -5.66
N GLN A 108 1.53 21.65 -6.15
CA GLN A 108 0.19 21.81 -6.75
C GLN A 108 -0.83 22.38 -5.76
N SER A 109 -0.68 22.05 -4.47
CA SER A 109 -1.55 22.54 -3.38
C SER A 109 -1.19 23.96 -2.92
N GLY A 110 -0.15 24.58 -3.48
CA GLY A 110 0.32 25.92 -3.10
C GLY A 110 1.13 25.96 -1.80
N SER A 111 1.55 24.80 -1.27
CA SER A 111 2.42 24.74 -0.10
C SER A 111 3.87 25.06 -0.49
N ASN A 112 4.52 25.88 0.32
CA ASN A 112 5.95 26.18 0.22
C ASN A 112 6.79 25.34 1.19
N GLU A 113 6.17 24.39 1.89
CA GLU A 113 6.87 23.53 2.84
C GLU A 113 7.70 22.49 2.10
N ARG A 114 8.92 22.27 2.62
CA ARG A 114 9.78 21.21 2.13
C ARG A 114 9.22 19.87 2.59
N VAL A 115 8.57 19.15 1.67
CA VAL A 115 8.08 17.79 1.97
C VAL A 115 9.25 16.82 2.04
N LYS A 116 9.36 16.12 3.16
CA LYS A 116 10.29 15.00 3.35
C LYS A 116 9.57 13.88 4.06
N LEU A 117 9.33 12.79 3.35
CA LEU A 117 8.73 11.61 3.94
C LEU A 117 9.70 10.91 4.90
N ASN A 118 9.17 10.49 6.03
CA ASN A 118 9.79 9.49 6.88
C ASN A 118 9.53 8.10 6.27
N TRP A 119 10.57 7.30 6.07
CA TRP A 119 10.42 5.95 5.52
C TRP A 119 10.70 4.92 6.60
N VAL A 120 9.77 4.01 6.83
CA VAL A 120 9.86 2.97 7.85
C VAL A 120 9.77 1.61 7.18
N ASN A 121 10.82 0.80 7.31
CA ASN A 121 10.80 -0.57 6.86
C ASN A 121 10.14 -1.41 7.96
N VAL A 122 8.97 -1.97 7.68
CA VAL A 122 8.20 -2.69 8.67
C VAL A 122 8.75 -4.10 8.77
N THR A 123 9.01 -4.56 9.99
CA THR A 123 9.30 -5.98 10.22
C THR A 123 7.99 -6.74 10.13
N CYS A 124 7.73 -7.38 8.99
CA CYS A 124 6.52 -8.16 8.75
C CYS A 124 6.86 -9.64 8.53
N PRO A 125 5.88 -10.55 8.69
CA PRO A 125 6.03 -11.96 8.36
C PRO A 125 6.66 -12.19 6.98
N VAL A 126 7.76 -12.94 6.95
CA VAL A 126 8.54 -13.24 5.73
C VAL A 126 8.23 -14.66 5.27
N HIS A 127 8.16 -14.84 3.95
CA HIS A 127 8.08 -16.16 3.31
C HIS A 127 9.13 -16.26 2.21
N PRO A 128 10.01 -17.27 2.22
CA PRO A 128 11.07 -17.40 1.22
C PRO A 128 10.54 -17.80 -0.19
N GLY A 129 9.27 -18.19 -0.32
CA GLY A 129 8.63 -18.51 -1.59
C GLY A 129 8.09 -17.27 -2.33
N SER A 130 8.27 -17.23 -3.66
CA SER A 130 7.88 -16.06 -4.48
C SER A 130 6.40 -16.01 -4.88
N THR A 131 5.66 -17.11 -4.75
CA THR A 131 4.31 -17.24 -5.33
C THR A 131 3.20 -16.64 -4.47
N GLU A 132 3.43 -16.45 -3.17
CA GLU A 132 2.40 -16.04 -2.22
C GLU A 132 2.48 -14.56 -1.82
N CYS A 133 3.45 -13.80 -2.36
CA CYS A 133 3.64 -12.39 -2.02
C CYS A 133 2.36 -11.53 -2.18
N GLY A 134 1.48 -11.88 -3.13
CA GLY A 134 0.18 -11.23 -3.30
C GLY A 134 -0.76 -11.47 -2.12
N TYR A 135 -0.80 -12.69 -1.57
CA TYR A 135 -1.63 -13.03 -0.41
C TYR A 135 -1.09 -12.43 0.88
N TYR A 136 0.24 -12.36 1.03
CA TYR A 136 0.86 -11.64 2.14
C TYR A 136 0.51 -10.14 2.09
N MET A 137 0.58 -9.51 0.90
CA MET A 137 0.16 -8.11 0.75
C MET A 137 -1.31 -7.87 1.12
N LEU A 138 -2.21 -8.78 0.72
CA LEU A 138 -3.62 -8.73 1.12
C LEU A 138 -3.80 -8.94 2.62
N ARG A 139 -3.02 -9.85 3.23
CA ARG A 139 -3.02 -10.10 4.67
C ARG A 139 -2.56 -8.87 5.45
N PHE A 140 -1.45 -8.24 5.04
CA PHE A 140 -0.96 -6.99 5.62
C PHE A 140 -2.04 -5.91 5.58
N THR A 141 -2.70 -5.75 4.42
CA THR A 141 -3.78 -4.76 4.26
C THR A 141 -4.91 -5.03 5.25
N LYS A 142 -5.37 -6.29 5.37
CA LYS A 142 -6.40 -6.70 6.32
C LYS A 142 -6.00 -6.36 7.75
N GLU A 143 -4.79 -6.74 8.17
CA GLU A 143 -4.31 -6.52 9.53
C GLU A 143 -4.15 -5.03 9.86
N ILE A 144 -3.68 -4.19 8.92
CA ILE A 144 -3.60 -2.73 9.12
C ILE A 144 -5.00 -2.13 9.30
N MET A 145 -5.99 -2.60 8.53
CA MET A 145 -7.37 -2.15 8.64
C MET A 145 -8.05 -2.59 9.95
N GLU A 146 -7.66 -3.75 10.48
CA GLU A 146 -8.22 -4.31 11.70
C GLU A 146 -7.54 -3.75 12.94
N GLU A 147 -6.21 -3.65 12.98
CA GLU A 147 -5.42 -3.48 14.20
C GLU A 147 -4.56 -2.20 14.25
N VAL A 148 -4.54 -1.38 13.18
CA VAL A 148 -3.67 -0.19 13.02
C VAL A 148 -2.21 -0.58 12.76
N ILE A 149 -1.51 0.23 11.96
CA ILE A 149 -0.13 -0.03 11.53
C ILE A 149 0.87 -0.18 12.68
N GLU A 150 0.59 0.41 13.85
CA GLU A 150 1.40 0.31 15.07
C GLU A 150 1.56 -1.14 15.54
N VAL A 151 0.59 -2.01 15.27
CA VAL A 151 0.67 -3.43 15.64
C VAL A 151 1.65 -4.20 14.76
N LEU A 152 1.78 -3.83 13.48
CA LEU A 152 2.80 -4.40 12.58
C LEU A 152 4.22 -3.91 12.88
N LEU A 153 4.36 -2.81 13.64
CA LEU A 153 5.66 -2.31 14.09
C LEU A 153 6.13 -2.97 15.40
N GLY A 154 5.27 -3.74 16.07
CA GLY A 154 5.60 -4.49 17.28
C GLY A 154 6.16 -5.90 17.02
N ASP A 155 6.35 -6.69 18.08
CA ASP A 155 6.94 -8.05 18.04
C ASP A 155 6.03 -9.13 17.40
N GLY A 156 5.00 -8.72 16.65
CA GLY A 156 3.81 -9.51 16.35
C GLY A 156 3.89 -10.35 15.08
N LYS A 157 4.45 -11.56 15.22
CA LYS A 157 4.57 -12.67 14.23
C LYS A 157 5.83 -12.63 13.35
N VAL A 158 6.65 -13.67 13.52
CA VAL A 158 7.84 -13.94 12.70
C VAL A 158 7.44 -14.50 11.32
N GLU A 159 6.36 -15.30 11.26
CA GLU A 159 5.83 -15.92 10.04
C GLU A 159 4.30 -16.08 10.13
N TYR A 160 3.62 -16.05 8.98
CA TYR A 160 2.21 -16.44 8.88
C TYR A 160 2.09 -17.96 8.79
N THR A 161 1.07 -18.52 9.43
CA THR A 161 0.74 -19.93 9.28
C THR A 161 0.03 -20.18 7.94
N THR A 162 -0.01 -21.44 7.49
CA THR A 162 -0.81 -21.82 6.31
C THR A 162 -2.28 -21.40 6.48
N ASN A 163 -2.84 -21.58 7.69
CA ASN A 163 -4.21 -21.16 8.00
C ASN A 163 -4.41 -19.63 7.87
N ASP A 164 -3.42 -18.81 8.23
CA ASP A 164 -3.52 -17.35 8.08
C ASP A 164 -3.64 -16.94 6.60
N ILE A 165 -2.98 -17.68 5.70
CA ILE A 165 -3.01 -17.44 4.25
C ILE A 165 -4.24 -18.07 3.61
N ASP A 166 -4.64 -19.28 4.00
CA ASP A 166 -5.85 -19.94 3.53
C ASP A 166 -7.11 -19.12 3.85
N GLU A 167 -7.15 -18.44 5.01
CA GLU A 167 -8.23 -17.50 5.34
C GLU A 167 -8.37 -16.38 4.29
N ILE A 168 -7.23 -15.88 3.75
CA ILE A 168 -7.24 -14.87 2.69
C ILE A 168 -7.66 -15.49 1.36
N HIS A 169 -7.20 -16.71 1.05
CA HIS A 169 -7.63 -17.45 -0.14
C HIS A 169 -9.15 -17.63 -0.19
N GLU A 170 -9.73 -18.16 0.89
CA GLU A 170 -11.16 -18.44 0.97
C GLU A 170 -11.99 -17.16 0.82
N LYS A 171 -11.62 -16.09 1.53
CA LYS A 171 -12.32 -14.80 1.43
C LYS A 171 -12.24 -14.18 0.03
N LEU A 172 -11.09 -14.29 -0.62
CA LEU A 172 -10.93 -13.78 -1.99
C LEU A 172 -11.78 -14.60 -2.96
N LEU A 173 -11.81 -15.92 -2.81
CA LEU A 173 -12.63 -16.82 -3.63
C LEU A 173 -14.12 -16.52 -3.45
N GLU A 174 -14.60 -16.39 -2.21
CA GLU A 174 -15.99 -16.02 -1.91
C GLU A 174 -16.38 -14.70 -2.58
N PHE A 175 -15.51 -13.68 -2.47
CA PHE A 175 -15.74 -12.38 -3.11
C PHE A 175 -15.84 -12.51 -4.63
N VAL A 176 -14.89 -13.20 -5.28
CA VAL A 176 -14.86 -13.35 -6.74
C VAL A 176 -16.04 -14.16 -7.25
N ILE A 177 -16.40 -15.25 -6.57
CA ILE A 177 -17.56 -16.09 -6.91
C ILE A 177 -18.84 -15.25 -6.89
N GLY A 178 -18.98 -14.32 -5.95
CA GLY A 178 -20.13 -13.41 -5.87
C GLY A 178 -20.30 -12.43 -7.05
N PHE A 179 -19.33 -12.33 -7.97
CA PHE A 179 -19.48 -11.58 -9.24
C PHE A 179 -19.72 -12.48 -10.46
N ILE A 180 -19.45 -13.78 -10.33
CA ILE A 180 -19.58 -14.75 -11.42
C ILE A 180 -20.99 -15.34 -11.44
N TYR A 181 -21.64 -15.42 -10.28
CA TYR A 181 -23.03 -15.86 -10.11
C TYR A 181 -23.93 -14.70 -9.70
#